data_AF-A0A2D7RNL9-F1
#
_entry.id   AF-A0A2D7RNL9-F1
#
_cell.length_a   1.000
_cell.length_b   1.000
_cell.length_c   1.000
_cell.angle_alpha   90.00
_cell.angle_beta   90.00
_cell.angle_gamma   90.00
#
_symmetry.space_group_name_H-M   'P 1'
#
loop_
_entity.id
_entity.type
_entity.pdbx_description
1 polymer ?
#
loop_
_entity_poly.entity_id
_entity_poly.type
_entity_poly.pdbx_seq_one_letter_code
_entity_poly.pdbx_strand_id
1 'polypeptide(L)'
;MKYFFIFIFLFQNLVYADYSEHSEAQDVIEELVSEHGFDEDYVLTILQSAKKQESILKSMSSPAEFTWTWDRYKKLFLEEKRIANGKNFI
;
A
#
# COMPACT_ATOMS: atom_id res chain seq x y z
N MET A 1 -41.85 18.00 20.81
CA MET A 1 -41.82 16.78 19.99
C MET A 1 -41.17 17.03 18.62
N LYS A 2 -39.93 17.54 18.54
CA LYS A 2 -39.26 17.81 17.25
C LYS A 2 -37.76 17.44 17.21
N TYR A 3 -37.23 16.98 18.34
CA TYR A 3 -35.80 16.66 18.47
C TYR A 3 -35.50 15.20 18.80
N PHE A 4 -36.51 14.32 18.73
CA PHE A 4 -36.32 12.89 19.06
C PHE A 4 -35.61 12.11 17.92
N PHE A 5 -35.42 12.72 16.75
CA PHE A 5 -34.86 12.03 15.58
C PHE A 5 -33.35 12.27 15.35
N ILE A 6 -32.66 13.04 16.20
CA ILE A 6 -31.27 13.50 15.95
C ILE A 6 -30.22 12.66 16.71
N PHE A 7 -30.60 11.60 17.43
CA PHE A 7 -29.65 10.85 18.28
C PHE A 7 -29.05 9.56 17.68
N ILE A 8 -29.33 9.24 16.42
CA ILE A 8 -28.75 8.06 15.74
C ILE A 8 -27.97 8.52 14.51
N PHE A 9 -26.78 9.08 14.71
CA PHE A 9 -25.82 9.26 13.61
C PHE A 9 -24.35 9.32 14.06
N LEU A 10 -23.98 8.58 15.12
CA LEU A 10 -22.63 8.69 15.70
C LEU A 10 -21.93 7.36 16.05
N PHE A 11 -22.32 6.27 15.39
CA PHE A 11 -21.45 5.08 15.30
C PHE A 11 -20.83 5.02 13.90
N GLN A 12 -19.89 5.91 13.64
CA GLN A 12 -18.92 5.67 12.56
C GLN A 12 -17.99 4.57 13.08
N ASN A 13 -18.22 3.33 12.67
CA ASN A 13 -17.24 2.27 12.86
C ASN A 13 -16.01 2.68 12.04
N LEU A 14 -14.94 3.08 12.72
CA LEU A 14 -13.60 3.07 12.13
C LEU A 14 -13.31 1.59 11.83
N VAL A 15 -13.64 1.14 10.63
CA VAL A 15 -13.33 -0.21 10.17
C VAL A 15 -11.81 -0.26 10.02
N TYR A 16 -11.15 -0.78 11.05
CA TYR A 16 -9.79 -1.25 10.93
C TYR A 16 -9.86 -2.49 10.04
N ALA A 17 -9.28 -2.42 8.84
CA ALA A 17 -9.14 -3.58 8.01
C ALA A 17 -7.93 -4.36 8.53
N ASP A 18 -8.21 -5.39 9.34
CA ASP A 18 -7.23 -6.39 9.70
C ASP A 18 -6.97 -7.28 8.49
N TYR A 19 -5.72 -7.34 8.03
CA TYR A 19 -5.38 -8.16 6.87
C TYR A 19 -5.29 -9.65 7.20
N SER A 20 -5.17 -10.06 8.47
CA SER A 20 -5.22 -11.49 8.80
C SER A 20 -6.60 -12.10 8.57
N GLU A 21 -7.66 -11.27 8.61
CA GLU A 21 -9.04 -11.66 8.37
C GLU A 21 -9.45 -11.54 6.89
N HIS A 22 -8.54 -11.15 6.00
CA HIS A 22 -8.81 -11.05 4.56
C HIS A 22 -8.98 -12.46 3.97
N SER A 23 -9.90 -12.63 3.01
CA SER A 23 -10.20 -13.96 2.43
C SER A 23 -9.00 -14.64 1.78
N GLU A 24 -8.05 -13.85 1.28
CA GLU A 24 -6.81 -14.32 0.63
C GLU A 24 -5.61 -14.36 1.59
N ALA A 25 -5.78 -14.00 2.88
CA ALA A 25 -4.69 -13.98 3.85
C ALA A 25 -4.13 -15.38 4.11
N GLN A 26 -5.01 -16.38 4.14
CA GLN A 26 -4.63 -17.77 4.42
C GLN A 26 -3.64 -18.31 3.38
N ASP A 27 -3.84 -18.00 2.10
CA ASP A 27 -2.94 -18.44 1.02
C ASP A 27 -1.53 -17.86 1.21
N VAL A 28 -1.43 -16.58 1.59
CA VAL A 28 -0.16 -15.91 1.87
C VAL A 28 0.52 -16.49 3.11
N ILE A 29 -0.25 -16.74 4.18
CA ILE A 29 0.27 -17.36 5.40
C ILE A 29 0.82 -18.75 5.08
N GLU A 30 0.07 -19.57 4.34
CA GLU A 30 0.48 -20.92 3.97
C GLU A 30 1.74 -20.92 3.10
N GLU A 31 1.82 -20.06 2.09
CA GLU A 31 3.03 -19.92 1.24
C GLU A 31 4.25 -19.55 2.09
N LEU A 32 4.13 -18.53 2.94
CA LEU A 32 5.24 -18.06 3.78
C LEU A 32 5.67 -19.10 4.83
N VAL A 33 4.72 -19.78 5.47
CA VAL A 33 5.04 -20.77 6.49
C VAL A 33 5.59 -22.05 5.85
N SER A 34 4.92 -22.59 4.83
CA SER A 34 5.25 -23.91 4.28
C SER A 34 6.45 -23.88 3.32
N GLU A 35 6.55 -22.88 2.45
CA GLU A 35 7.60 -22.83 1.43
C GLU A 35 8.83 -22.07 1.91
N HIS A 36 8.63 -21.08 2.77
CA HIS A 36 9.69 -20.17 3.21
C HIS A 36 10.07 -20.34 4.70
N GLY A 37 9.34 -21.17 5.47
CA GLY A 37 9.68 -21.52 6.84
C GLY A 37 9.51 -20.37 7.84
N PHE A 38 8.62 -19.42 7.54
CA PHE A 38 8.29 -18.36 8.50
C PHE A 38 7.49 -18.92 9.68
N ASP A 39 7.63 -18.27 10.83
CA ASP A 39 6.78 -18.50 11.99
C ASP A 39 5.37 -17.94 11.72
N GLU A 40 4.35 -18.74 11.97
CA GLU A 40 2.95 -18.39 11.66
C GLU A 40 2.48 -17.18 12.49
N ASP A 41 2.78 -17.17 13.80
CA ASP A 41 2.41 -16.08 14.70
C ASP A 41 3.08 -14.76 14.28
N TYR A 42 4.32 -14.82 13.80
CA TYR A 42 5.02 -13.68 13.22
C TYR A 42 4.28 -13.12 11.99
N VAL A 43 3.91 -13.98 11.02
CA VAL A 43 3.19 -13.54 9.81
C VAL A 43 1.83 -12.93 10.18
N LEU A 44 1.08 -13.58 11.07
CA LEU A 44 -0.19 -13.08 11.58
C LEU A 44 -0.04 -11.70 12.22
N THR A 45 0.95 -11.51 13.09
CA THR A 45 1.21 -10.23 13.76
C THR A 45 1.47 -9.11 12.75
N ILE A 46 2.23 -9.40 11.69
CA ILE A 46 2.51 -8.43 10.62
C ILE A 46 1.23 -8.08 9.87
N LEU A 47 0.42 -9.06 9.48
CA LEU A 47 -0.85 -8.82 8.78
C LEU A 47 -1.85 -8.02 9.63
N GLN A 48 -1.94 -8.30 10.93
CA GLN A 48 -2.77 -7.54 11.87
C GLN A 48 -2.33 -6.08 12.01
N SER A 49 -1.02 -5.83 11.94
CA SER A 49 -0.47 -4.47 12.00
C SER A 49 -0.50 -3.72 10.67
N ALA A 50 -0.70 -4.44 9.56
CA ALA A 50 -0.66 -3.87 8.22
C ALA A 50 -1.84 -2.91 8.00
N LYS A 51 -1.59 -1.84 7.22
CA LYS A 51 -2.57 -0.79 6.98
C LYS A 51 -2.82 -0.60 5.50
N LYS A 52 -4.10 -0.55 5.14
CA LYS A 52 -4.53 -0.26 3.78
C LYS A 52 -4.08 1.13 3.38
N GLN A 53 -3.29 1.21 2.30
CA GLN A 53 -2.84 2.47 1.74
C GLN A 53 -3.63 2.81 0.48
N GLU A 54 -4.66 3.64 0.64
CA GLU A 54 -5.54 4.04 -0.47
C GLU A 54 -4.79 4.77 -1.59
N SER A 55 -3.72 5.52 -1.25
CA SER A 55 -2.85 6.16 -2.24
C SER A 55 -2.14 5.15 -3.14
N ILE A 56 -1.67 4.04 -2.58
CA ILE A 56 -1.03 2.95 -3.35
C ILE A 56 -2.03 2.32 -4.29
N LEU A 57 -3.22 1.97 -3.80
CA LEU A 57 -4.26 1.36 -4.63
C LEU A 57 -4.67 2.27 -5.78
N LYS A 58 -4.82 3.57 -5.52
CA LYS A 58 -5.12 4.55 -6.56
C LYS A 58 -4.00 4.64 -7.60
N SER A 59 -2.74 4.65 -7.15
CA SER A 59 -1.58 4.67 -8.05
C SER A 59 -1.48 3.39 -8.89
N MET A 60 -1.78 2.22 -8.34
CA MET A 60 -1.78 0.94 -9.07
C MET A 60 -2.91 0.85 -10.10
N SER A 61 -4.10 1.32 -9.75
CA SER A 61 -5.29 1.28 -10.62
C SER A 61 -5.30 2.37 -11.69
N SER A 62 -4.36 3.32 -11.65
CA SER A 62 -4.24 4.37 -12.66
C SER A 62 -3.64 3.79 -13.93
N PRO A 63 -4.32 3.88 -15.10
CA PRO A 63 -3.77 3.33 -16.32
C PRO A 63 -2.50 4.10 -16.71
N ALA A 64 -1.58 3.43 -17.39
CA ALA A 64 -0.40 4.07 -17.98
C ALA A 64 -0.82 4.88 -19.21
N GLU A 65 -1.63 5.92 -19.04
CA GLU A 65 -2.25 6.68 -20.14
C GLU A 65 -1.26 7.56 -20.90
N PHE A 66 0.01 7.65 -20.46
CA PHE A 66 1.01 8.53 -21.06
C PHE A 66 2.29 7.77 -21.44
N THR A 67 2.49 7.53 -22.73
CA THR A 67 3.73 6.99 -23.28
C THR A 67 4.77 8.10 -23.45
N TRP A 68 5.90 7.98 -22.76
CA TRP A 68 7.01 8.94 -22.90
C TRP A 68 7.85 8.60 -24.15
N THR A 69 8.25 9.62 -24.91
CA THR A 69 9.34 9.45 -25.88
C THR A 69 10.66 9.27 -25.14
N TRP A 70 11.61 8.58 -25.76
CA TRP A 70 12.95 8.40 -25.19
C TRP A 70 13.60 9.74 -24.81
N ASP A 71 13.51 10.74 -25.67
CA ASP A 71 14.07 12.07 -25.41
C ASP A 71 13.47 12.74 -24.19
N ARG A 72 12.17 12.56 -23.94
CA ARG A 72 11.49 13.13 -22.78
C ARG A 72 11.83 12.35 -21.50
N TYR A 73 11.91 11.02 -21.58
CA TYR A 73 12.28 10.16 -20.45
C TYR A 73 13.73 10.39 -20.01
N LYS A 74 14.68 10.42 -20.95
CA LYS A 74 16.11 10.66 -20.68
C LYS A 74 16.35 11.94 -19.87
N LYS A 75 15.61 13.01 -20.17
CA LYS A 75 15.72 14.30 -19.49
C LYS A 75 15.29 14.27 -18.02
N LEU A 76 14.46 13.31 -17.58
CA LEU A 76 14.07 13.15 -16.17
C LEU A 76 15.22 12.64 -15.29
N PHE A 77 16.21 11.97 -15.90
CA PHE A 77 17.31 11.30 -15.17
C PHE A 77 18.67 11.95 -15.42
N LEU A 78 18.93 12.47 -16.61
CA LEU A 78 20.20 13.13 -16.95
C LEU A 78 20.16 14.63 -16.64
N GLU A 79 20.07 14.93 -15.35
CA GLU A 79 20.15 16.28 -14.81
C GLU A 79 21.56 16.56 -14.27
N GLU A 80 22.07 17.79 -14.43
CA GLU A 80 23.40 18.17 -13.92
C GLU A 80 23.54 17.86 -12.42
N LYS A 81 22.49 18.11 -11.63
CA LYS A 81 22.44 17.80 -10.20
C LYS A 81 22.62 16.30 -9.93
N ARG A 82 21.93 15.43 -10.69
CA ARG A 82 22.03 13.97 -10.52
C ARG A 82 23.41 13.47 -10.91
N ILE A 83 24.00 14.02 -11.97
CA ILE A 83 25.36 13.67 -12.42
C ILE A 83 26.41 14.08 -11.36
N ALA A 84 26.32 15.31 -10.84
CA ALA A 84 27.22 15.78 -9.79
C ALA A 84 27.09 14.93 -8.51
N ASN A 85 25.86 14.60 -8.10
CA ASN A 85 25.62 13.72 -6.96
C ASN A 85 26.16 12.31 -7.20
N GLY A 86 25.98 11.76 -8.40
CA GLY A 86 26.51 10.44 -8.77
C GLY A 86 28.05 10.42 -8.73
N LYS A 87 28.70 11.50 -9.16
CA LYS A 87 30.16 11.65 -9.05
C LYS A 87 30.64 11.74 -7.60
N ASN A 88 29.89 12.38 -6.71
CA ASN A 88 30.25 12.45 -5.29
C ASN A 88 30.04 11.13 -4.54
N PHE A 89 29.17 10.26 -5.06
CA PHE A 89 28.89 8.95 -4.44
C PHE A 89 30.00 7.92 -4.70
N ILE A 90 30.71 8.02 -5.84
CA ILE A 90 31.79 7.11 -6.26
C ILE A 90 33.13 7.66 -5.77
#